data_AF-A0A945F700-F1
#
_entry.id   AF-A0A945F700-F1
#
_cell.length_a   1.000
_cell.length_b   1.000
_cell.length_c   1.000
_cell.angle_alpha   90.00
_cell.angle_beta   90.00
_cell.angle_gamma   90.00
#
_symmetry.space_group_name_H-M   'P 1'
#
loop_
_entity.id
_entity.type
_entity.pdbx_description
1 polymer ?
#
loop_
_entity_poly.entity_id
_entity_poly.type
_entity_poly.pdbx_seq_one_letter_code
_entity_poly.pdbx_strand_id
1 'polypeptide(L)'
;MIPKKIILLISFFLIVFKGLSQNPKIVDTLKIHEQIRTFGLDEASLLFKSDFFSSIVFKNDSTLYYNPNGTLHLFKIQLGEDPKVSKISNSIYKGHNFNRLLFIHDEIVYSYGGVGLFNSFPGLIYFDFGLKGWLEVDLKNYPQNANRIFNSWKIGNKLMVLLSHYSESEKYNNNDLDKFTFGEINLENFQFTKKYEFEAPLIKVSGDEGLGFYRGNYIYDSDSYTLHGYYKPNGACEYRLFDKTLGILYRTSQTDALERVNGFSYLYIKESSIYFRDQYGTLNSFEINSGKTIRKDDFIKQYQSRVIKSNPYIYMLLPISLGMVFLFFRYRKRKYKVSNSSSQELQEIEKKLIKLKASTISKNNLDTVLSISHYSYETIKTRRSSLINELNEKGNVKIERVRKQDDKRFYDYKIS
;
A
#
# COMPACT_ATOMS: atom_id res chain seq x y z
N MET A 1 39.45 43.22 21.26
CA MET A 1 39.99 42.43 20.13
C MET A 1 40.58 41.14 20.69
N ILE A 2 39.89 40.01 20.57
CA ILE A 2 40.48 38.71 20.93
C ILE A 2 41.55 38.41 19.88
N PRO A 3 42.80 38.08 20.27
CA PRO A 3 43.86 37.79 19.31
C PRO A 3 43.45 36.63 18.41
N LYS A 4 43.61 36.77 17.08
CA LYS A 4 43.27 35.72 16.09
C LYS A 4 43.86 34.33 16.45
N LYS A 5 44.98 34.29 17.18
CA LYS A 5 45.61 33.05 17.67
C LYS A 5 44.79 32.31 18.73
N ILE A 6 44.03 33.02 19.59
CA ILE A 6 43.19 32.42 20.63
C ILE A 6 41.92 31.80 20.01
N ILE A 7 41.33 32.46 19.01
CA ILE A 7 40.19 31.91 18.27
C ILE A 7 40.62 30.63 17.54
N LEU A 8 41.80 30.61 16.91
CA LEU A 8 42.31 29.41 16.24
C LEU A 8 42.55 28.25 17.21
N LEU A 9 43.06 28.52 18.42
CA LEU A 9 43.28 27.49 19.45
C LEU A 9 41.96 26.92 19.99
N ILE A 10 40.95 27.78 20.20
CA ILE A 10 39.61 27.37 20.63
C ILE A 10 38.92 26.57 19.53
N SER A 11 39.08 26.96 18.26
CA SER A 11 38.60 26.19 17.11
C SER A 11 39.32 24.84 17.01
N PHE A 12 40.62 24.77 17.28
CA PHE A 12 41.37 23.50 17.29
C PHE A 12 40.92 22.60 18.45
N PHE A 13 40.67 23.14 19.64
CA PHE A 13 40.07 22.41 20.75
C PHE A 13 38.66 21.90 20.42
N LEU A 14 37.81 22.72 19.78
CA LEU A 14 36.47 22.28 19.36
C LEU A 14 36.49 21.24 18.22
N ILE A 15 37.56 21.19 17.42
CA ILE A 15 37.77 20.15 16.39
C ILE A 15 38.34 18.87 17.01
N VAL A 16 39.23 18.96 17.99
CA VAL A 16 39.81 17.79 18.69
C VAL A 16 38.80 17.10 19.62
N PHE A 17 37.82 17.84 20.16
CA PHE A 17 36.75 17.27 21.00
C PHE A 17 35.47 16.90 20.23
N LYS A 18 35.40 17.15 18.92
CA LYS A 18 34.39 16.52 18.05
C LYS A 18 34.81 15.08 17.78
N GLY A 19 34.60 14.24 18.80
CA GLY A 19 34.50 12.80 18.69
C GLY A 19 35.69 12.13 18.00
N LEU A 20 36.76 11.86 18.76
CA LEU A 20 37.49 10.62 18.56
C LEU A 20 36.49 9.48 18.77
N SER A 21 35.77 9.14 17.70
CA SER A 21 34.98 7.92 17.57
C SER A 21 35.99 6.79 17.64
N GLN A 22 36.33 6.40 18.87
CA GLN A 22 37.11 5.21 19.13
C GLN A 22 36.28 4.04 18.62
N ASN A 23 36.94 3.11 17.92
CA ASN A 23 36.32 1.85 17.49
C ASN A 23 35.45 1.29 18.62
N PRO A 24 34.28 0.69 18.32
CA PRO A 24 33.38 0.18 19.35
C PRO A 24 34.18 -0.68 20.32
N LYS A 25 34.02 -0.41 21.62
CA LYS A 25 34.76 -1.10 22.67
C LYS A 25 34.46 -2.60 22.67
N ILE A 26 35.32 -3.38 23.31
CA ILE A 26 35.07 -4.82 23.46
C ILE A 26 33.76 -5.01 24.21
N VAL A 27 32.91 -5.91 23.69
CA VAL A 27 31.68 -6.31 24.36
C VAL A 27 31.95 -7.67 24.96
N ASP A 28 32.53 -7.67 26.17
CA ASP A 28 32.84 -8.90 26.91
C ASP A 28 31.53 -9.54 27.39
N THR A 29 30.97 -10.38 26.53
CA THR A 29 29.68 -11.04 26.77
C THR A 29 29.72 -11.98 27.96
N LEU A 30 30.89 -12.51 28.32
CA LEU A 30 31.07 -13.40 29.46
C LEU A 30 30.92 -12.61 30.77
N LYS A 31 31.69 -11.53 30.95
CA LYS A 31 31.57 -10.67 32.13
C LYS A 31 30.18 -10.03 32.28
N ILE A 32 29.59 -9.61 31.16
CA ILE A 32 28.22 -9.07 31.15
C ILE A 32 27.22 -10.14 31.63
N HIS A 33 27.33 -11.37 31.11
CA HIS A 33 26.43 -12.45 31.51
C HIS A 33 26.57 -12.81 32.98
N GLU A 34 27.81 -12.88 33.50
CA GLU A 34 28.07 -13.12 34.93
C GLU A 34 27.41 -12.08 35.83
N GLN A 35 27.52 -10.79 35.50
CA GLN A 35 26.83 -9.74 36.25
C GLN A 35 25.31 -9.86 36.16
N ILE A 36 24.77 -10.23 34.99
CA ILE A 36 23.31 -10.42 34.82
C ILE A 36 22.79 -11.55 35.72
N ARG A 37 23.55 -12.64 35.88
CA ARG A 37 23.17 -13.76 36.76
C ARG A 37 23.00 -13.35 38.21
N THR A 38 23.74 -12.35 38.68
CA THR A 38 23.63 -11.85 40.06
C THR A 38 22.25 -11.24 40.37
N PHE A 39 21.46 -10.87 39.36
CA PHE A 39 20.09 -10.37 39.56
C PHE A 39 19.05 -11.48 39.81
N GLY A 40 19.44 -12.77 39.83
CA GLY A 40 18.55 -13.88 40.17
C GLY A 40 17.43 -14.15 39.16
N LEU A 41 17.69 -13.90 37.87
CA LEU A 41 16.71 -14.11 36.79
C LEU A 41 16.79 -15.53 36.22
N ASP A 42 15.68 -16.00 35.66
CA ASP A 42 15.61 -17.28 34.93
C ASP A 42 16.47 -17.20 33.65
N GLU A 43 17.66 -17.82 33.66
CA GLU A 43 18.60 -17.79 32.52
C GLU A 43 18.01 -18.31 31.22
N ALA A 44 17.16 -19.34 31.30
CA ALA A 44 16.54 -19.93 30.11
C ALA A 44 15.63 -18.92 29.40
N SER A 45 15.05 -17.99 30.15
CA SER A 45 14.17 -16.96 29.60
C SER A 45 14.89 -15.81 28.91
N LEU A 46 16.18 -15.59 29.18
CA LEU A 46 16.93 -14.45 28.63
C LEU A 46 17.48 -14.73 27.22
N LEU A 47 17.56 -16.01 26.83
CA LEU A 47 18.12 -16.45 25.54
C LEU A 47 19.47 -15.79 25.20
N PHE A 48 20.29 -15.52 26.23
CA PHE A 48 21.46 -14.67 26.14
C PHE A 48 22.44 -15.14 25.04
N LYS A 49 22.72 -16.46 25.00
CA LYS A 49 23.68 -17.02 24.04
C LYS A 49 23.25 -16.88 22.57
N SER A 50 21.94 -16.89 22.29
CA SER A 50 21.43 -16.87 20.91
C SER A 50 21.12 -15.46 20.42
N ASP A 51 20.67 -14.58 21.32
CA ASP A 51 19.97 -13.35 20.95
C ASP A 51 20.61 -12.08 21.53
N PHE A 52 21.73 -12.18 22.28
CA PHE A 52 22.35 -10.99 22.89
C PHE A 52 22.62 -9.88 21.87
N PHE A 53 23.28 -10.19 20.75
CA PHE A 53 23.62 -9.18 19.75
C PHE A 53 22.45 -8.67 18.90
N SER A 54 21.30 -9.36 18.88
CA SER A 54 20.07 -8.84 18.28
C SER A 54 19.18 -8.09 19.27
N SER A 55 19.54 -8.11 20.55
CA SER A 55 18.77 -7.55 21.66
C SER A 55 19.42 -6.33 22.31
N ILE A 56 20.46 -5.78 21.68
CA ILE A 56 21.18 -4.58 22.14
C ILE A 56 20.92 -3.38 21.22
N VAL A 57 20.96 -2.19 21.80
CA VAL A 57 20.98 -0.91 21.07
C VAL A 57 22.04 0.00 21.67
N PHE A 58 22.87 0.61 20.82
CA PHE A 58 23.90 1.53 21.27
C PHE A 58 23.30 2.89 21.55
N LYS A 59 23.51 3.39 22.76
CA LYS A 59 23.26 4.78 23.10
C LYS A 59 24.41 5.67 22.59
N ASN A 60 25.63 5.18 22.73
CA ASN A 60 26.87 5.77 22.23
C ASN A 60 27.97 4.71 22.27
N ASP A 61 29.19 5.08 21.85
CA ASP A 61 30.36 4.19 21.75
C ASP A 61 30.75 3.47 23.06
N SER A 62 30.27 3.96 24.21
CA SER A 62 30.60 3.44 25.53
C SER A 62 29.42 2.88 26.31
N THR A 63 28.19 3.06 25.82
CA THR A 63 26.98 2.67 26.56
C THR A 63 25.99 2.03 25.60
N LEU A 64 25.51 0.85 25.97
CA LEU A 64 24.42 0.19 25.27
C LEU A 64 23.31 -0.21 26.24
N TYR A 65 22.11 -0.37 25.71
CA TYR A 65 21.01 -0.99 26.41
C TYR A 65 20.81 -2.41 25.88
N TYR A 66 20.56 -3.34 26.79
CA TYR A 66 20.21 -4.72 26.48
C TYR A 66 18.80 -4.99 26.98
N ASN A 67 17.91 -5.39 26.08
CA ASN A 67 16.57 -5.84 26.40
C ASN A 67 16.40 -7.26 25.83
N PRO A 68 16.54 -8.31 26.66
CA PRO A 68 16.42 -9.69 26.21
C PRO A 68 15.10 -9.92 25.48
N ASN A 69 15.18 -10.64 24.36
CA ASN A 69 14.05 -10.97 23.52
C ASN A 69 12.95 -11.70 24.32
N GLY A 70 11.68 -11.34 24.12
CA GLY A 70 10.57 -11.93 24.88
C GLY A 70 10.45 -11.46 26.34
N THR A 71 11.20 -10.44 26.74
CA THR A 71 11.15 -9.89 28.10
C THR A 71 10.96 -8.37 28.10
N LEU A 72 10.47 -7.85 29.22
CA LEU A 72 10.45 -6.41 29.49
C LEU A 72 11.62 -5.98 30.40
N HIS A 73 12.60 -6.85 30.62
CA HIS A 73 13.81 -6.49 31.34
C HIS A 73 14.66 -5.52 30.52
N LEU A 74 15.19 -4.48 31.14
CA LEU A 74 16.12 -3.56 30.49
C LEU A 74 17.36 -3.40 31.37
N PHE A 75 18.51 -3.61 30.75
CA PHE A 75 19.82 -3.42 31.35
C PHE A 75 20.54 -2.29 30.66
N LYS A 76 21.20 -1.45 31.46
CA LYS A 76 22.19 -0.49 30.98
C LYS A 76 23.56 -1.14 31.13
N ILE A 77 24.36 -1.12 30.07
CA ILE A 77 25.70 -1.69 30.04
C ILE A 77 26.67 -0.58 29.66
N GLN A 78 27.62 -0.28 30.55
CA GLN A 78 28.75 0.59 30.27
C GLN A 78 29.93 -0.26 29.83
N LEU A 79 30.44 -0.01 28.63
CA LEU A 79 31.54 -0.75 28.02
C LEU A 79 32.90 -0.19 28.49
N GLY A 80 33.82 -1.10 28.75
CA GLY A 80 35.20 -0.82 29.19
C GLY A 80 35.98 -2.14 29.32
N GLU A 81 37.21 -2.07 29.80
CA GLU A 81 37.99 -3.28 30.16
C GLU A 81 37.25 -4.15 31.18
N ASP A 82 36.49 -3.49 32.06
CA ASP A 82 35.53 -4.12 32.95
C ASP A 82 34.14 -3.52 32.73
N PRO A 83 33.26 -4.20 31.98
CA PRO A 83 31.93 -3.67 31.70
C PRO A 83 31.12 -3.59 32.99
N LYS A 84 30.24 -2.59 33.12
CA LYS A 84 29.33 -2.45 34.27
C LYS A 84 27.90 -2.64 33.81
N VAL A 85 27.19 -3.58 34.44
CA VAL A 85 25.79 -3.89 34.14
C VAL A 85 24.89 -3.39 35.25
N SER A 86 23.81 -2.72 34.90
CA SER A 86 22.76 -2.32 35.84
C SER A 86 21.39 -2.69 35.27
N LYS A 87 20.60 -3.45 36.02
CA LYS A 87 19.18 -3.67 35.70
C LYS A 87 18.42 -2.37 36.02
N ILE A 88 17.87 -1.73 34.99
CA ILE A 88 17.16 -0.44 35.14
C ILE A 88 15.65 -0.59 35.12
N SER A 89 15.12 -1.71 34.61
CA SER A 89 13.69 -2.03 34.66
C SER A 89 13.29 -2.66 35.99
N ASN A 90 12.11 -2.31 36.50
CA ASN A 90 11.43 -3.01 37.59
C ASN A 90 10.58 -4.21 37.10
N SER A 91 10.51 -4.44 35.78
CA SER A 91 9.69 -5.49 35.20
C SER A 91 10.02 -6.88 35.77
N ILE A 92 8.97 -7.58 36.19
CA ILE A 92 8.96 -8.99 36.60
C ILE A 92 8.30 -9.89 35.55
N TYR A 93 7.67 -9.29 34.52
CA TYR A 93 6.86 -9.99 33.53
C TYR A 93 7.66 -10.37 32.28
N LYS A 94 7.28 -11.52 31.71
CA LYS A 94 7.66 -11.97 30.36
C LYS A 94 6.77 -11.23 29.36
N GLY A 95 7.36 -10.67 28.30
CA GLY A 95 6.63 -9.87 27.30
C GLY A 95 6.35 -10.69 26.04
N HIS A 96 5.25 -10.41 25.35
CA HIS A 96 4.96 -10.95 24.01
C HIS A 96 5.73 -10.18 22.92
N ASN A 97 7.03 -9.95 23.13
CA ASN A 97 7.84 -9.04 22.32
C ASN A 97 9.00 -9.76 21.59
N PHE A 98 8.84 -11.02 21.19
CA PHE A 98 9.87 -11.69 20.39
C PHE A 98 9.97 -11.05 18.99
N ASN A 99 11.20 -10.92 18.46
CA ASN A 99 11.49 -10.36 17.13
C ASN A 99 10.93 -8.94 16.90
N ARG A 100 10.82 -8.15 17.97
CA ARG A 100 10.45 -6.72 17.92
C ARG A 100 11.54 -5.86 17.26
N LEU A 101 11.19 -4.65 16.85
CA LEU A 101 12.18 -3.62 16.54
C LEU A 101 12.56 -2.88 17.83
N LEU A 102 13.79 -3.05 18.30
CA LEU A 102 14.37 -2.27 19.40
C LEU A 102 15.19 -1.11 18.83
N PHE A 103 14.99 0.11 19.31
CA PHE A 103 15.73 1.28 18.82
C PHE A 103 15.79 2.40 19.87
N ILE A 104 16.66 3.39 19.63
CA ILE A 104 16.72 4.63 20.41
C ILE A 104 16.23 5.79 19.54
N HIS A 105 15.42 6.67 20.13
CA HIS A 105 15.04 7.94 19.56
C HIS A 105 15.00 8.97 20.69
N ASP A 106 15.67 10.10 20.49
CA ASP A 106 15.76 11.20 21.47
C ASP A 106 16.08 10.70 22.88
N GLU A 107 17.14 9.89 22.99
CA GLU A 107 17.65 9.29 24.23
C GLU A 107 16.74 8.26 24.92
N ILE A 108 15.56 7.98 24.36
CA ILE A 108 14.57 7.03 24.89
C ILE A 108 14.66 5.70 24.14
N VAL A 109 14.55 4.59 24.88
CA VAL A 109 14.51 3.24 24.31
C VAL A 109 13.07 2.90 23.92
N TYR A 110 12.87 2.55 22.66
CA TYR A 110 11.60 2.12 22.12
C TYR A 110 11.65 0.65 21.69
N SER A 111 10.52 -0.02 21.84
CA SER A 111 10.28 -1.36 21.33
C SER A 111 8.99 -1.34 20.52
N TYR A 112 9.09 -1.63 19.24
CA TYR A 112 7.94 -1.69 18.34
C TYR A 112 7.63 -3.11 17.93
N GLY A 113 6.40 -3.49 18.23
CA GLY A 113 5.84 -4.77 17.85
C GLY A 113 6.31 -5.95 18.68
N GLY A 114 6.05 -7.13 18.14
CA GLY A 114 6.52 -8.40 18.68
C GLY A 114 5.53 -9.52 18.45
N VAL A 115 6.02 -10.75 18.65
CA VAL A 115 5.24 -11.97 18.48
C VAL A 115 5.38 -12.81 19.73
N GLY A 116 4.28 -13.43 20.18
CA GLY A 116 4.23 -14.49 21.17
C GLY A 116 3.84 -15.82 20.53
N LEU A 117 3.62 -16.85 21.34
CA LEU A 117 3.28 -18.19 20.83
C LEU A 117 1.93 -18.21 20.08
N PHE A 118 0.95 -17.44 20.54
CA PHE A 118 -0.43 -17.45 20.01
C PHE A 118 -0.94 -16.06 19.59
N ASN A 119 -0.18 -15.00 19.87
CA ASN A 119 -0.60 -13.62 19.67
C ASN A 119 0.55 -12.78 19.12
N SER A 120 0.22 -11.63 18.55
CA SER A 120 1.19 -10.58 18.21
C SER A 120 0.81 -9.28 18.88
N PHE A 121 1.81 -8.45 19.14
CA PHE A 121 1.63 -7.09 19.63
C PHE A 121 1.97 -6.14 18.47
N PRO A 122 1.01 -5.38 17.92
CA PRO A 122 1.29 -4.38 16.90
C PRO A 122 1.61 -2.99 17.48
N GLY A 123 1.66 -2.82 18.80
CA GLY A 123 1.86 -1.52 19.44
C GLY A 123 3.31 -1.06 19.53
N LEU A 124 3.47 0.22 19.88
CA LEU A 124 4.75 0.87 20.18
C LEU A 124 4.82 1.13 21.68
N ILE A 125 5.89 0.66 22.32
CA ILE A 125 6.17 0.95 23.72
C ILE A 125 7.49 1.69 23.85
N TYR A 126 7.60 2.54 24.87
CA TYR A 126 8.82 3.22 25.25
C TYR A 126 9.17 2.95 26.71
N PHE A 127 10.44 3.01 27.04
CA PHE A 127 10.89 2.86 28.41
C PHE A 127 10.86 4.20 29.13
N ASP A 128 10.04 4.28 30.17
CA ASP A 128 10.02 5.41 31.10
C ASP A 128 11.05 5.18 32.21
N PHE A 129 12.07 6.03 32.27
CA PHE A 129 13.16 5.92 33.24
C PHE A 129 12.74 6.26 34.68
N GLY A 130 11.71 7.09 34.87
CA GLY A 130 11.22 7.48 36.19
C GLY A 130 10.41 6.36 36.84
N LEU A 131 9.51 5.75 36.07
CA LEU A 131 8.72 4.59 36.46
C LEU A 131 9.52 3.28 36.43
N LYS A 132 10.66 3.27 35.71
CA LYS A 132 11.47 2.08 35.44
C LYS A 132 10.64 0.98 34.76
N GLY A 133 9.76 1.37 33.85
CA GLY A 133 8.77 0.51 33.22
C GLY A 133 8.54 0.87 31.76
N TRP A 134 7.78 0.03 31.07
CA TRP A 134 7.41 0.25 29.68
C TRP A 134 5.99 0.80 29.60
N LEU A 135 5.81 1.86 28.82
CA LEU A 135 4.51 2.48 28.56
C LEU A 135 4.18 2.37 27.07
N GLU A 136 2.92 2.12 26.77
CA GLU A 136 2.41 2.14 25.40
C GLU A 136 2.24 3.58 24.91
N VAL A 137 2.62 3.81 23.66
CA VAL A 137 2.43 5.07 22.96
C VAL A 137 1.02 5.10 22.37
N ASP A 138 0.29 6.19 22.61
CA ASP A 138 -0.97 6.45 21.93
C ASP A 138 -0.71 6.88 20.47
N LEU A 139 -0.86 5.94 19.54
CA LEU A 139 -0.64 6.17 18.11
C LEU A 139 -1.90 6.74 17.44
N LYS A 140 -1.82 7.99 16.99
CA LYS A 140 -2.94 8.68 16.32
C LYS A 140 -3.15 8.13 14.92
N ASN A 141 -4.42 7.91 14.55
CA ASN A 141 -4.83 7.36 13.25
C ASN A 141 -4.25 5.97 12.95
N TYR A 142 -3.79 5.24 13.96
CA TYR A 142 -3.30 3.89 13.79
C TYR A 142 -4.47 2.91 13.57
N PRO A 143 -4.36 1.93 12.67
CA PRO A 143 -5.47 1.01 12.40
C PRO A 143 -5.86 0.21 13.65
N GLN A 144 -7.11 0.32 14.09
CA GLN A 144 -7.61 -0.36 15.29
C GLN A 144 -7.63 -1.90 15.14
N ASN A 145 -7.77 -2.39 13.91
CA ASN A 145 -7.75 -3.81 13.59
C ASN A 145 -6.35 -4.32 13.20
N ALA A 146 -5.28 -3.56 13.47
CA ALA A 146 -3.92 -4.04 13.28
C ALA A 146 -3.69 -5.31 14.10
N ASN A 147 -3.11 -6.33 13.47
CA ASN A 147 -2.88 -7.64 14.08
C ASN A 147 -1.39 -7.87 14.32
N ARG A 148 -0.58 -7.84 13.26
CA ARG A 148 0.84 -8.16 13.31
C ARG A 148 1.66 -7.18 12.48
N ILE A 149 2.86 -6.89 12.96
CA ILE A 149 3.90 -6.21 12.18
C ILE A 149 4.71 -7.26 11.41
N PHE A 150 4.70 -7.16 10.08
CA PHE A 150 5.46 -8.05 9.21
C PHE A 150 6.85 -7.50 8.90
N ASN A 151 6.94 -6.18 8.75
CA ASN A 151 8.21 -5.49 8.52
C ASN A 151 8.18 -4.11 9.15
N SER A 152 9.31 -3.66 9.66
CA SER A 152 9.45 -2.31 10.22
C SER A 152 10.90 -1.84 10.25
N TRP A 153 11.13 -0.55 10.16
CA TRP A 153 12.46 0.04 10.39
C TRP A 153 12.34 1.53 10.70
N LYS A 154 13.29 2.04 11.50
CA LYS A 154 13.41 3.47 11.77
C LYS A 154 14.35 4.13 10.77
N ILE A 155 13.93 5.25 10.21
CA ILE A 155 14.75 6.17 9.40
C ILE A 155 14.47 7.60 9.82
N GLY A 156 15.49 8.30 10.33
CA GLY A 156 15.31 9.62 10.94
C GLY A 156 14.23 9.60 12.03
N ASN A 157 13.25 10.51 11.91
CA ASN A 157 12.11 10.65 12.83
C ASN A 157 10.88 9.86 12.36
N LYS A 158 11.07 8.88 11.47
CA LYS A 158 9.99 8.05 10.92
C LYS A 158 10.24 6.59 11.24
N LEU A 159 9.15 5.90 11.55
CA LEU A 159 9.09 4.45 11.67
C LEU A 159 8.24 3.90 10.53
N MET A 160 8.90 3.30 9.56
CA MET A 160 8.26 2.63 8.43
C MET A 160 7.68 1.30 8.91
N VAL A 161 6.47 0.97 8.47
CA VAL A 161 5.79 -0.26 8.91
C VAL A 161 4.91 -0.89 7.85
N LEU A 162 4.96 -2.22 7.77
CA LEU A 162 3.95 -3.07 7.15
C LEU A 162 3.14 -3.82 8.22
N LEU A 163 1.84 -3.57 8.24
CA LEU A 163 0.86 -4.18 9.14
C LEU A 163 0.00 -5.18 8.40
N SER A 164 -0.35 -6.28 9.06
CA SER A 164 -1.53 -7.07 8.71
C SER A 164 -2.71 -6.69 9.60
N HIS A 165 -3.90 -7.04 9.14
CA HIS A 165 -5.15 -6.78 9.85
C HIS A 165 -5.86 -8.09 10.18
N TYR A 166 -6.67 -8.09 11.24
CA TYR A 166 -7.60 -9.20 11.47
C TYR A 166 -8.61 -9.30 10.32
N SER A 167 -8.87 -10.51 9.84
CA SER A 167 -9.91 -10.76 8.84
C SER A 167 -11.29 -10.53 9.46
N GLU A 168 -12.18 -9.89 8.72
CA GLU A 168 -13.59 -9.74 9.14
C GLU A 168 -14.39 -11.04 8.95
N SER A 169 -13.84 -12.04 8.23
CA SER A 169 -14.49 -13.33 7.98
C SER A 169 -14.18 -14.37 9.07
N GLU A 170 -15.22 -14.94 9.67
CA GLU A 170 -15.14 -16.06 10.64
C GLU A 170 -14.71 -17.40 10.03
N LYS A 171 -14.62 -17.49 8.69
CA LYS A 171 -14.28 -18.71 7.98
C LYS A 171 -12.83 -18.64 7.53
N TYR A 172 -11.94 -19.34 8.24
CA TYR A 172 -10.58 -19.62 7.78
C TYR A 172 -10.62 -20.61 6.62
N ASN A 173 -10.68 -20.13 5.39
CA ASN A 173 -10.35 -20.93 4.22
C ASN A 173 -8.88 -20.70 3.85
N ASN A 174 -8.18 -21.75 3.39
CA ASN A 174 -6.77 -21.64 2.99
C ASN A 174 -6.51 -20.70 1.78
N ASN A 175 -7.55 -20.13 1.18
CA ASN A 175 -7.48 -19.21 0.05
C ASN A 175 -7.76 -17.74 0.46
N ASP A 176 -7.96 -17.44 1.74
CA ASP A 176 -8.27 -16.09 2.16
C ASP A 176 -7.04 -15.18 2.04
N LEU A 177 -7.26 -14.00 1.46
CA LEU A 177 -6.24 -12.95 1.39
C LEU A 177 -6.32 -12.13 2.67
N ASP A 178 -5.17 -11.90 3.29
CA ASP A 178 -5.07 -10.95 4.37
C ASP A 178 -4.92 -9.55 3.80
N LYS A 179 -5.56 -8.61 4.50
CA LYS A 179 -5.34 -7.19 4.26
C LYS A 179 -4.02 -6.77 4.90
N PHE A 180 -3.25 -5.99 4.15
CA PHE A 180 -2.03 -5.36 4.60
C PHE A 180 -2.08 -3.84 4.40
N THR A 181 -1.50 -3.10 5.33
CA THR A 181 -1.30 -1.66 5.22
C THR A 181 0.16 -1.32 5.41
N PHE A 182 0.74 -0.62 4.44
CA PHE A 182 2.04 0.00 4.58
C PHE A 182 1.90 1.50 4.88
N GLY A 183 2.69 1.98 5.83
CA GLY A 183 2.67 3.37 6.25
C GLY A 183 3.93 3.80 6.98
N GLU A 184 3.86 4.99 7.55
CA GLU A 184 4.89 5.53 8.42
C GLU A 184 4.26 6.11 9.69
N ILE A 185 4.93 5.93 10.83
CA ILE A 185 4.62 6.63 12.08
C ILE A 185 5.64 7.75 12.22
N ASN A 186 5.18 8.98 12.38
CA ASN A 186 6.04 10.10 12.76
C ASN A 186 6.32 10.00 14.27
N LEU A 187 7.60 9.94 14.66
CA LEU A 187 8.01 9.73 16.05
C LEU A 187 7.98 11.00 16.92
N GLU A 188 7.82 12.18 16.32
CA GLU A 188 7.68 13.45 17.06
C GLU A 188 6.24 13.65 17.57
N ASN A 189 5.24 13.25 16.78
CA ASN A 189 3.83 13.49 17.07
C ASN A 189 2.98 12.20 17.18
N PHE A 190 3.62 11.04 17.01
CA PHE A 190 3.03 9.70 17.07
C PHE A 190 1.84 9.49 16.12
N GLN A 191 1.83 10.18 14.98
CA GLN A 191 0.78 10.05 13.98
C GLN A 191 1.15 9.02 12.91
N PHE A 192 0.26 8.06 12.69
CA PHE A 192 0.33 7.13 11.58
C PHE A 192 -0.18 7.78 10.29
N THR A 193 0.58 7.64 9.22
CA THR A 193 0.22 8.03 7.85
C THR A 193 0.28 6.82 6.95
N LYS A 194 -0.88 6.44 6.42
CA LYS A 194 -1.02 5.36 5.44
C LYS A 194 -0.43 5.75 4.09
N LYS A 195 0.33 4.85 3.47
CA LYS A 195 0.86 5.02 2.10
C LYS A 195 0.09 4.19 1.08
N TYR A 196 -0.11 2.90 1.34
CA TYR A 196 -0.87 2.01 0.47
C TYR A 196 -1.41 0.80 1.22
N GLU A 197 -2.47 0.21 0.67
CA GLU A 197 -3.06 -1.05 1.14
C GLU A 197 -3.05 -2.06 0.00
N PHE A 198 -2.96 -3.34 0.34
CA PHE A 198 -3.09 -4.43 -0.60
C PHE A 198 -3.57 -5.68 0.13
N GLU A 199 -4.04 -6.65 -0.65
CA GLU A 199 -4.40 -7.97 -0.18
C GLU A 199 -3.37 -8.99 -0.68
N ALA A 200 -2.98 -9.93 0.17
CA ALA A 200 -2.06 -11.00 -0.19
C ALA A 200 -2.37 -12.25 0.62
N PRO A 201 -2.11 -13.47 0.08
CA PRO A 201 -2.31 -14.68 0.86
C PRO A 201 -1.44 -14.64 2.11
N LEU A 202 -1.98 -15.09 3.24
CA LEU A 202 -1.22 -15.21 4.48
C LEU A 202 -0.01 -16.10 4.22
N ILE A 203 1.19 -15.51 4.24
CA ILE A 203 2.41 -16.32 4.25
C ILE A 203 2.52 -16.87 5.67
N LYS A 204 2.02 -18.10 5.85
CA LYS A 204 2.01 -18.82 7.15
C LYS A 204 3.41 -19.16 7.68
N VAL A 205 4.48 -18.71 7.03
CA VAL A 205 5.84 -19.11 7.36
C VAL A 205 6.61 -17.92 7.93
N SER A 206 6.94 -18.01 9.21
CA SER A 206 8.07 -17.31 9.80
C SER A 206 9.33 -17.65 9.00
N GLY A 207 9.76 -16.74 8.13
CA GLY A 207 10.89 -16.98 7.22
C GLY A 207 11.03 -15.90 6.17
N ASP A 208 12.16 -15.93 5.49
CA ASP A 208 12.67 -14.98 4.48
C ASP A 208 11.83 -14.84 3.19
N GLU A 209 10.58 -15.30 3.17
CA GLU A 209 9.73 -15.27 1.99
C GLU A 209 8.58 -14.26 2.16
N GLY A 210 8.69 -13.13 1.45
CA GLY A 210 7.55 -12.47 0.82
C GLY A 210 7.20 -11.05 1.27
N LEU A 211 7.03 -10.77 2.56
CA LEU A 211 6.55 -9.46 3.02
C LEU A 211 7.38 -8.82 4.14
N GLY A 212 8.30 -9.57 4.72
CA GLY A 212 9.22 -9.11 5.76
C GLY A 212 10.36 -10.08 5.90
N PHE A 213 11.13 -9.95 6.98
CA PHE A 213 12.26 -10.83 7.24
C PHE A 213 12.48 -11.00 8.74
N TYR A 214 13.07 -12.13 9.13
CA TYR A 214 13.55 -12.32 10.49
C TYR A 214 14.75 -11.40 10.73
N ARG A 215 14.80 -10.71 11.88
CA ARG A 215 15.85 -9.71 12.12
C ARG A 215 17.25 -10.29 12.36
N GLY A 216 17.36 -11.60 12.58
CA GLY A 216 18.63 -12.29 12.76
C GLY A 216 19.08 -12.42 14.21
N ASN A 217 20.25 -13.01 14.39
CA ASN A 217 20.93 -13.21 15.68
C ASN A 217 21.86 -12.05 16.05
N TYR A 218 22.18 -11.22 15.07
CA TYR A 218 23.03 -10.05 15.21
C TYR A 218 22.39 -8.87 14.49
N ILE A 219 22.33 -7.72 15.18
CA ILE A 219 21.82 -6.48 14.60
C ILE A 219 22.79 -5.36 14.94
N TYR A 220 23.20 -4.60 13.93
CA TYR A 220 23.80 -3.29 14.12
C TYR A 220 23.01 -2.26 13.34
N ASP A 221 22.43 -1.29 14.05
CA ASP A 221 21.59 -0.25 13.46
C ASP A 221 22.37 1.07 13.35
N SER A 222 22.43 1.63 12.15
CA SER A 222 22.94 2.98 11.85
C SER A 222 21.82 3.82 11.24
N ASP A 223 22.04 5.13 11.03
CA ASP A 223 20.98 6.01 10.52
C ASP A 223 20.42 5.59 9.16
N SER A 224 21.29 5.20 8.23
CA SER A 224 20.92 4.85 6.85
C SER A 224 20.83 3.35 6.59
N TYR A 225 21.51 2.53 7.40
CA TYR A 225 21.65 1.10 7.16
C TYR A 225 21.47 0.26 8.44
N THR A 226 20.99 -0.96 8.28
CA THR A 226 20.99 -1.97 9.36
C THR A 226 21.72 -3.21 8.89
N LEU A 227 22.71 -3.68 9.65
CA LEU A 227 23.38 -4.97 9.41
C LEU A 227 22.66 -6.06 10.18
N HIS A 228 22.25 -7.12 9.48
CA HIS A 228 21.59 -8.30 10.03
C HIS A 228 22.50 -9.51 9.86
N GLY A 229 22.81 -10.22 10.94
CA GLY A 229 23.57 -11.47 10.92
C GLY A 229 22.71 -12.67 11.27
N TYR A 230 22.82 -13.73 10.48
CA TYR A 230 22.06 -14.98 10.61
C TYR A 230 23.03 -16.13 10.90
N TYR A 231 23.00 -16.63 12.14
CA TYR A 231 23.91 -17.68 12.58
C TYR A 231 23.34 -19.05 12.19
N LYS A 232 24.17 -19.86 11.52
CA LYS A 232 23.81 -21.20 11.08
C LYS A 232 24.33 -22.24 12.08
N PRO A 233 23.67 -23.42 12.22
CA PRO A 233 24.10 -24.46 13.14
C PRO A 233 25.52 -25.00 12.88
N ASN A 234 25.98 -24.95 11.63
CA ASN A 234 27.33 -25.36 11.22
C ASN A 234 28.41 -24.31 11.56
N GLY A 235 28.08 -23.26 12.30
CA GLY A 235 29.00 -22.18 12.65
C GLY A 235 29.14 -21.08 11.60
N ALA A 236 28.64 -21.28 10.39
CA ALA A 236 28.64 -20.26 9.35
C ALA A 236 27.72 -19.09 9.74
N CYS A 237 28.04 -17.89 9.25
CA CYS A 237 27.21 -16.71 9.40
C CYS A 237 26.88 -16.15 8.03
N GLU A 238 25.67 -15.65 7.89
CA GLU A 238 25.27 -14.87 6.73
C GLU A 238 24.96 -13.45 7.19
N TYR A 239 25.64 -12.46 6.62
CA TYR A 239 25.33 -11.07 6.88
C TYR A 239 24.57 -10.46 5.70
N ARG A 240 23.52 -9.71 6.02
CA ARG A 240 22.72 -8.95 5.06
C ARG A 240 22.62 -7.52 5.50
N LEU A 241 22.64 -6.62 4.54
CA LEU A 241 22.58 -5.20 4.76
C LEU A 241 21.23 -4.67 4.30
N PHE A 242 20.56 -3.92 5.16
CA PHE A 242 19.30 -3.28 4.88
C PHE A 242 19.51 -1.80 4.63
N ASP A 243 19.26 -1.33 3.41
CA ASP A 243 19.18 0.09 3.09
C ASP A 243 17.80 0.62 3.50
N LYS A 244 17.78 1.46 4.52
CA LYS A 244 16.54 2.00 5.12
C LYS A 244 15.83 2.99 4.21
N THR A 245 16.58 3.69 3.37
CA THR A 245 16.04 4.71 2.46
C THR A 245 15.31 4.05 1.30
N LEU A 246 15.93 3.01 0.74
CA LEU A 246 15.37 2.26 -0.37
C LEU A 246 14.40 1.16 0.07
N GLY A 247 14.50 0.71 1.32
CA GLY A 247 13.75 -0.43 1.84
C GLY A 247 14.17 -1.75 1.17
N ILE A 248 15.48 -1.91 0.95
CA ILE A 248 16.08 -3.05 0.23
C ILE A 248 17.01 -3.79 1.18
N LEU A 249 16.78 -5.10 1.34
CA LEU A 249 17.72 -6.00 2.00
C LEU A 249 18.59 -6.68 0.94
N TYR A 250 19.90 -6.67 1.11
CA TYR A 250 20.81 -7.32 0.16
C TYR A 250 22.01 -7.96 0.84
N ARG A 251 22.63 -8.88 0.11
CA ARG A 251 23.79 -9.65 0.51
C ARG A 251 24.83 -9.55 -0.60
N THR A 252 26.09 -9.29 -0.25
CA THR A 252 27.19 -9.17 -1.21
C THR A 252 28.26 -10.22 -0.97
N SER A 253 29.15 -10.39 -1.94
CA SER A 253 30.32 -11.26 -1.78
C SER A 253 31.26 -10.83 -0.65
N GLN A 254 31.26 -9.53 -0.27
CA GLN A 254 32.06 -9.03 0.85
C GLN A 254 31.44 -9.41 2.19
N THR A 255 30.12 -9.28 2.33
CA THR A 255 29.41 -9.71 3.54
C THR A 255 29.48 -11.22 3.76
N ASP A 256 29.71 -12.01 2.70
CA ASP A 256 29.93 -13.46 2.77
C ASP A 256 31.31 -13.88 3.25
N ALA A 257 32.30 -13.01 3.08
CA ALA A 257 33.64 -13.24 3.58
C ALA A 257 33.78 -12.95 5.08
N LEU A 258 32.74 -12.39 5.71
CA LEU A 258 32.77 -12.02 7.12
C LEU A 258 32.51 -13.22 8.03
N GLU A 259 33.29 -13.28 9.11
CA GLU A 259 33.14 -14.30 10.14
C GLU A 259 32.07 -13.93 11.18
N ARG A 260 31.63 -14.94 11.93
CA ARG A 260 30.70 -14.76 13.04
C ARG A 260 31.35 -13.91 14.15
N VAL A 261 30.65 -12.86 14.60
CA VAL A 261 31.10 -12.06 15.74
C VAL A 261 30.82 -12.75 17.09
N ASN A 262 31.66 -12.46 18.08
CA ASN A 262 31.52 -12.99 19.44
C ASN A 262 31.59 -11.92 20.55
N GLY A 263 31.75 -10.64 20.19
CA GLY A 263 31.88 -9.51 21.12
C GLY A 263 33.32 -9.04 21.30
N PHE A 264 34.29 -9.97 21.24
CA PHE A 264 35.71 -9.64 21.07
C PHE A 264 36.00 -9.28 19.62
N SER A 265 35.46 -10.05 18.66
CA SER A 265 35.25 -9.57 17.30
C SER A 265 33.89 -8.86 17.20
N TYR A 266 33.83 -7.79 16.40
CA TYR A 266 32.60 -7.01 16.26
C TYR A 266 32.50 -6.37 14.87
N LEU A 267 31.28 -6.32 14.35
CA LEU A 267 30.94 -5.61 13.13
C LEU A 267 30.24 -4.30 13.49
N TYR A 268 30.38 -3.29 12.65
CA TYR A 268 29.60 -2.07 12.77
C TYR A 268 29.58 -1.32 11.44
N ILE A 269 28.60 -0.42 11.32
CA ILE A 269 28.49 0.49 10.18
C ILE A 269 28.83 1.89 10.66
N LYS A 270 29.67 2.58 9.90
CA LYS A 270 29.87 4.00 10.04
C LYS A 270 29.79 4.62 8.65
N GLU A 271 28.84 5.55 8.49
CA GLU A 271 28.53 6.19 7.21
C GLU A 271 28.15 5.14 6.15
N SER A 272 28.99 4.95 5.14
CA SER A 272 28.77 4.04 4.01
C SER A 272 29.73 2.85 4.01
N SER A 273 30.46 2.62 5.11
CA SER A 273 31.44 1.53 5.21
C SER A 273 31.11 0.59 6.36
N ILE A 274 31.32 -0.70 6.12
CA ILE A 274 31.27 -1.75 7.14
C ILE A 274 32.68 -1.91 7.70
N TYR A 275 32.78 -1.94 9.02
CA TYR A 275 34.00 -2.15 9.75
C TYR A 275 33.91 -3.47 10.52
N PHE A 276 34.97 -4.27 10.42
CA PHE A 276 35.17 -5.50 11.16
C PHE A 276 36.38 -5.35 12.07
N ARG A 277 36.15 -5.41 13.37
CA ARG A 277 37.20 -5.57 14.36
C ARG A 277 37.36 -7.05 14.65
N ASP A 278 38.57 -7.58 14.49
CA ASP A 278 38.88 -8.95 14.89
C ASP A 278 39.04 -9.07 16.42
N GLN A 279 39.36 -10.28 16.89
CA GLN A 279 39.58 -10.58 18.31
C GLN A 279 40.84 -9.92 18.92
N TYR A 280 41.79 -9.50 18.09
CA TYR A 280 43.04 -8.85 18.49
C TYR A 280 42.96 -7.31 18.42
N GLY A 281 41.83 -6.77 17.94
CA GLY A 281 41.61 -5.34 17.77
C GLY A 281 42.01 -4.80 16.40
N THR A 282 42.46 -5.65 15.47
CA THR A 282 42.75 -5.25 14.08
C THR A 282 41.46 -4.84 13.39
N LEU A 283 41.50 -3.72 12.68
CA LEU A 283 40.35 -3.16 11.99
C LEU A 283 40.48 -3.32 10.48
N ASN A 284 39.52 -4.01 9.88
CA ASN A 284 39.34 -4.07 8.43
C ASN A 284 38.04 -3.38 8.05
N SER A 285 37.97 -2.82 6.85
CA SER A 285 36.76 -2.14 6.37
C SER A 285 36.57 -2.28 4.87
N PHE A 286 35.31 -2.21 4.44
CA PHE A 286 34.96 -2.15 3.03
C PHE A 286 33.69 -1.30 2.84
N GLU A 287 33.55 -0.73 1.66
CA GLU A 287 32.37 0.05 1.28
C GLU A 287 31.14 -0.85 1.16
N ILE A 288 29.99 -0.37 1.63
CA ILE A 288 28.71 -1.10 1.61
C ILE A 288 28.35 -1.62 0.21
N ASN A 289 28.63 -0.82 -0.82
CA ASN A 289 28.32 -1.14 -2.22
C ASN A 289 29.40 -1.98 -2.91
N SER A 290 30.43 -2.43 -2.17
CA SER A 290 31.52 -3.21 -2.74
C SER A 290 31.17 -4.71 -2.87
N GLY A 291 31.82 -5.36 -3.84
CA GLY A 291 31.57 -6.77 -4.16
C GLY A 291 30.40 -6.98 -5.12
N LYS A 292 30.11 -8.26 -5.40
CA LYS A 292 28.98 -8.65 -6.25
C LYS A 292 27.73 -8.84 -5.40
N THR A 293 26.59 -8.30 -5.84
CA THR A 293 25.30 -8.58 -5.19
C THR A 293 24.89 -10.03 -5.43
N ILE A 294 24.65 -10.78 -4.36
CA ILE A 294 24.28 -12.20 -4.39
C ILE A 294 22.77 -12.36 -4.22
N ARG A 295 22.18 -11.60 -3.30
CA ARG A 295 20.74 -11.60 -3.02
C ARG A 295 20.26 -10.17 -2.84
N LYS A 296 19.04 -9.88 -3.31
CA LYS A 296 18.40 -8.56 -3.19
C LYS A 296 16.89 -8.72 -3.06
N ASP A 297 16.35 -8.26 -1.95
CA ASP A 297 14.93 -8.22 -1.64
C ASP A 297 14.47 -6.76 -1.52
N ASP A 298 13.70 -6.29 -2.50
CA ASP A 298 13.16 -4.93 -2.54
C ASP A 298 11.73 -4.94 -2.00
N PHE A 299 11.56 -4.56 -0.73
CA PHE A 299 10.27 -4.67 -0.05
C PHE A 299 9.29 -3.62 -0.56
N ILE A 300 9.74 -2.39 -0.77
CA ILE A 300 8.89 -1.31 -1.27
C ILE A 300 8.30 -1.67 -2.63
N LYS A 301 9.14 -2.15 -3.55
CA LYS A 301 8.69 -2.61 -4.87
C LYS A 301 7.74 -3.80 -4.78
N GLN A 302 8.03 -4.76 -3.90
CA GLN A 302 7.15 -5.91 -3.66
C GLN A 302 5.77 -5.45 -3.19
N TYR A 303 5.69 -4.54 -2.22
CA TYR A 303 4.40 -4.05 -1.74
C TYR A 303 3.65 -3.27 -2.81
N GLN A 304 4.33 -2.37 -3.52
CA GLN A 304 3.73 -1.57 -4.59
C GLN A 304 3.19 -2.41 -5.76
N SER A 305 3.82 -3.55 -6.06
CA SER A 305 3.36 -4.47 -7.11
C SER A 305 2.04 -5.19 -6.74
N ARG A 306 1.70 -5.27 -5.46
CA ARG A 306 0.48 -5.92 -4.94
C ARG A 306 -0.69 -4.97 -4.79
N VAL A 307 -0.44 -3.66 -4.86
CA VAL A 307 -1.51 -2.66 -4.88
C VAL A 307 -2.30 -2.84 -6.17
N ILE A 308 -3.60 -3.16 -6.06
CA ILE A 308 -4.49 -3.25 -7.21
C ILE A 308 -4.57 -1.87 -7.85
N LYS A 309 -3.86 -1.68 -8.95
CA LYS A 309 -3.98 -0.48 -9.77
C LYS A 309 -5.20 -0.66 -10.65
N SER A 310 -6.21 0.19 -10.48
CA SER A 310 -7.32 0.30 -11.43
C SER A 310 -6.73 0.48 -12.83
N ASN A 311 -6.98 -0.47 -13.74
CA ASN A 311 -6.42 -0.42 -15.08
C ASN A 311 -6.97 0.84 -15.80
N PRO A 312 -6.13 1.81 -16.21
CA PRO A 312 -6.60 3.05 -16.82
C PRO A 312 -7.41 2.80 -18.11
N TYR A 313 -7.21 1.66 -18.77
CA TYR A 313 -7.99 1.26 -19.94
C TYR A 313 -9.47 0.97 -19.63
N ILE A 314 -9.82 0.62 -18.38
CA ILE A 314 -11.22 0.43 -17.96
C ILE A 314 -11.98 1.76 -18.05
N TYR A 315 -11.34 2.89 -17.72
CA TYR A 315 -11.95 4.21 -17.85
C TYR A 315 -12.04 4.69 -19.31
N MET A 316 -11.26 4.10 -20.23
CA MET A 316 -11.38 4.36 -21.67
C MET A 316 -12.51 3.56 -22.33
N LEU A 317 -12.95 2.44 -21.75
CA LEU A 317 -14.05 1.64 -22.30
C LEU A 317 -15.41 2.35 -22.17
N LEU A 318 -15.62 3.15 -21.13
CA LEU A 318 -16.84 3.95 -20.94
C LEU A 318 -17.11 4.94 -22.10
N PRO A 319 -16.19 5.83 -22.48
CA PRO A 319 -16.39 6.75 -23.60
C PRO A 319 -16.48 6.04 -24.96
N ILE A 320 -15.77 4.92 -25.16
CA ILE A 320 -15.89 4.10 -26.39
C ILE A 320 -17.29 3.50 -26.49
N SER A 321 -17.82 2.94 -25.40
CA SER A 321 -19.16 2.36 -25.37
C SER A 321 -20.25 3.42 -25.60
N LEU A 322 -20.11 4.61 -24.99
CA LEU A 322 -20.99 5.75 -25.23
C LEU A 322 -20.92 6.26 -26.68
N GLY A 323 -19.71 6.30 -27.26
CA GLY A 323 -19.51 6.66 -28.66
C GLY A 323 -20.19 5.69 -29.63
N MET A 324 -20.11 4.38 -29.37
CA MET A 324 -20.79 3.34 -30.14
C MET A 324 -22.32 3.47 -30.07
N VAL A 325 -22.87 3.74 -28.88
CA VAL A 325 -24.32 3.98 -28.71
C VAL A 325 -24.75 5.23 -29.49
N PHE A 326 -23.99 6.32 -29.42
CA PHE A 326 -24.28 7.54 -30.17
C PHE A 326 -24.24 7.32 -31.69
N LEU A 327 -23.25 6.59 -32.19
CA LEU A 327 -23.14 6.21 -33.60
C LEU A 327 -24.32 5.34 -34.04
N PHE A 328 -24.77 4.39 -33.21
CA PHE A 328 -25.95 3.57 -33.46
C PHE A 328 -27.22 4.42 -33.59
N PHE A 329 -27.46 5.37 -32.68
CA PHE A 329 -28.60 6.30 -32.79
C PHE A 329 -28.51 7.17 -34.04
N ARG A 330 -27.32 7.63 -34.42
CA ARG A 330 -27.12 8.40 -35.66
C ARG A 330 -27.39 7.56 -36.92
N TYR A 331 -26.94 6.31 -36.94
CA TYR A 331 -27.22 5.37 -38.02
C TYR A 331 -28.73 5.11 -38.15
N ARG A 332 -29.43 4.89 -37.03
CA ARG A 332 -30.88 4.67 -37.00
C ARG A 332 -31.65 5.90 -37.52
N LYS A 333 -31.25 7.13 -37.13
CA LYS A 333 -31.81 8.37 -37.67
C LYS A 333 -31.58 8.52 -39.17
N ARG A 334 -30.41 8.13 -39.70
CA ARG A 334 -30.13 8.17 -41.15
C ARG A 334 -31.01 7.17 -41.91
N LYS A 335 -31.20 5.96 -41.40
CA LYS A 335 -32.09 4.97 -42.02
C LYS A 335 -33.55 5.44 -42.10
N TYR A 336 -34.02 6.13 -41.06
CA TYR A 336 -35.37 6.73 -41.02
C TYR A 336 -35.55 7.86 -42.04
N LYS A 337 -34.49 8.58 -42.39
CA LYS A 337 -34.53 9.68 -43.37
C LYS A 337 -34.41 9.18 -44.83
N VAL A 338 -33.87 7.98 -45.04
CA VAL A 338 -33.65 7.37 -46.37
C VAL A 338 -34.85 6.51 -46.81
N SER A 339 -35.70 6.02 -45.90
CA SER A 339 -36.94 5.31 -46.24
C SER A 339 -38.12 6.25 -46.52
N ASN A 340 -37.90 7.35 -47.25
CA ASN A 340 -38.96 8.33 -47.58
C ASN A 340 -39.73 7.92 -48.84
N SER A 341 -40.08 6.64 -48.97
CA SER A 341 -40.92 6.12 -50.06
C SER A 341 -42.36 6.62 -49.97
N SER A 342 -42.82 7.05 -48.79
CA SER A 342 -44.17 7.63 -48.62
C SER A 342 -44.32 9.00 -49.31
N SER A 343 -43.21 9.73 -49.52
CA SER A 343 -43.24 11.07 -50.13
C SER A 343 -43.60 11.04 -51.62
N GLN A 344 -43.30 9.96 -52.35
CA GLN A 344 -43.60 9.84 -53.77
C GLN A 344 -45.05 9.39 -54.00
N GLU A 345 -45.54 8.42 -53.23
CA GLU A 345 -46.93 7.94 -53.30
C GLU A 345 -47.94 9.07 -52.97
N LEU A 346 -47.66 9.88 -51.95
CA LEU A 346 -48.50 11.04 -51.60
C LEU A 346 -48.53 12.09 -52.71
N GLN A 347 -47.40 12.35 -53.39
CA GLN A 347 -47.35 13.30 -54.50
C GLN A 347 -48.17 12.82 -55.72
N GLU A 348 -48.21 11.52 -55.99
CA GLU A 348 -49.06 10.97 -57.06
C GLU A 348 -50.55 11.06 -56.73
N ILE A 349 -50.92 10.79 -55.48
CA ILE A 349 -52.29 10.94 -54.98
C ILE A 349 -52.72 12.42 -55.06
N GLU A 350 -51.86 13.35 -54.64
CA GLU A 350 -52.10 14.80 -54.75
C GLU A 350 -52.40 15.21 -56.20
N LYS A 351 -51.58 14.76 -57.18
CA LYS A 351 -51.81 15.05 -58.61
C LYS A 351 -53.15 14.51 -59.13
N LYS A 352 -53.59 13.33 -58.67
CA LYS A 352 -54.90 12.76 -59.05
C LYS A 352 -56.05 13.57 -58.45
N LEU A 353 -55.92 14.03 -57.21
CA LEU A 353 -56.95 14.82 -56.52
C LEU A 353 -57.08 16.25 -57.07
N ILE A 354 -55.97 16.88 -57.50
CA ILE A 354 -55.99 18.21 -58.15
C ILE A 354 -56.85 18.18 -59.42
N LYS A 355 -56.87 17.07 -60.17
CA LYS A 355 -57.74 16.94 -61.37
C LYS A 355 -59.23 16.89 -61.06
N LEU A 356 -59.59 16.60 -59.81
CA LEU A 356 -60.97 16.49 -59.32
C LEU A 356 -61.38 17.70 -58.47
N LYS A 357 -60.61 18.78 -58.49
CA LYS A 357 -60.86 20.00 -57.72
C LYS A 357 -62.21 20.61 -58.13
N ALA A 358 -62.94 21.13 -57.14
CA ALA A 358 -64.33 21.61 -57.24
C ALA A 358 -65.40 20.54 -57.53
N SER A 359 -65.08 19.25 -57.43
CA SER A 359 -66.06 18.16 -57.50
C SER A 359 -66.38 17.54 -56.13
N THR A 360 -67.56 16.94 -56.01
CA THR A 360 -67.93 16.09 -54.87
C THR A 360 -67.94 14.65 -55.32
N ILE A 361 -67.13 13.81 -54.69
CA ILE A 361 -66.98 12.40 -55.05
C ILE A 361 -67.47 11.48 -53.93
N SER A 362 -67.93 10.30 -54.34
CA SER A 362 -68.39 9.28 -53.38
C SER A 362 -67.24 8.68 -52.58
N LYS A 363 -67.57 8.14 -51.40
CA LYS A 363 -66.64 7.42 -50.53
C LYS A 363 -65.79 6.37 -51.27
N ASN A 364 -66.42 5.53 -52.09
CA ASN A 364 -65.74 4.44 -52.79
C ASN A 364 -64.77 4.98 -53.87
N ASN A 365 -65.16 6.05 -54.57
CA ASN A 365 -64.29 6.67 -55.57
C ASN A 365 -63.07 7.32 -54.92
N LEU A 366 -63.25 7.96 -53.76
CA LEU A 366 -62.13 8.51 -52.99
C LEU A 366 -61.16 7.40 -52.54
N ASP A 367 -61.66 6.24 -52.10
CA ASP A 367 -60.81 5.10 -51.73
C ASP A 367 -59.96 4.60 -52.89
N THR A 368 -60.51 4.57 -54.10
CA THR A 368 -59.79 4.21 -55.32
C THR A 368 -58.72 5.26 -55.66
N VAL A 369 -59.05 6.55 -55.56
CA VAL A 369 -58.09 7.65 -55.84
C VAL A 369 -56.93 7.63 -54.85
N LEU A 370 -57.20 7.37 -53.57
CA LEU A 370 -56.20 7.19 -52.53
C LEU A 370 -55.46 5.85 -52.62
N SER A 371 -55.85 4.97 -53.57
CA SER A 371 -55.27 3.63 -53.78
C SER A 371 -55.31 2.76 -52.51
N ILE A 372 -56.45 2.82 -51.79
CA ILE A 372 -56.71 2.03 -50.57
C ILE A 372 -57.90 1.09 -50.72
N SER A 373 -58.59 1.07 -51.86
CA SER A 373 -59.82 0.30 -52.07
C SER A 373 -59.65 -1.23 -51.94
N HIS A 374 -58.43 -1.75 -52.03
CA HIS A 374 -58.11 -3.18 -51.90
C HIS A 374 -57.98 -3.68 -50.45
N TYR A 375 -57.99 -2.80 -49.46
CA TYR A 375 -57.87 -3.18 -48.05
C TYR A 375 -59.22 -3.57 -47.42
N SER A 376 -59.17 -4.17 -46.22
CA SER A 376 -60.38 -4.45 -45.44
C SER A 376 -61.06 -3.16 -44.93
N TYR A 377 -62.37 -3.21 -44.68
CA TYR A 377 -63.17 -2.03 -44.34
C TYR A 377 -62.61 -1.17 -43.19
N GLU A 378 -62.23 -1.79 -42.07
CA GLU A 378 -61.68 -1.06 -40.92
C GLU A 378 -60.31 -0.43 -41.22
N THR A 379 -59.49 -1.11 -42.03
CA THR A 379 -58.20 -0.60 -42.49
C THR A 379 -58.39 0.61 -43.40
N ILE A 380 -59.34 0.52 -44.35
CA ILE A 380 -59.69 1.63 -45.26
C ILE A 380 -60.15 2.85 -44.46
N LYS A 381 -61.06 2.65 -43.49
CA LYS A 381 -61.61 3.75 -42.68
C LYS A 381 -60.50 4.52 -41.96
N THR A 382 -59.58 3.79 -41.34
CA THR A 382 -58.46 4.37 -40.59
C THR A 382 -57.48 5.06 -41.52
N ARG A 383 -57.05 4.39 -42.61
CA ARG A 383 -56.12 4.96 -43.59
C ARG A 383 -56.67 6.19 -44.30
N ARG A 384 -57.94 6.18 -44.70
CA ARG A 384 -58.59 7.34 -45.32
C ARG A 384 -58.55 8.55 -44.42
N SER A 385 -58.88 8.37 -43.13
CA SER A 385 -58.86 9.49 -42.19
C SER A 385 -57.46 10.06 -42.02
N SER A 386 -56.44 9.21 -41.94
CA SER A 386 -55.04 9.63 -41.83
C SER A 386 -54.57 10.39 -43.08
N LEU A 387 -54.82 9.84 -44.28
CA LEU A 387 -54.40 10.45 -45.54
C LEU A 387 -55.11 11.77 -45.81
N ILE A 388 -56.40 11.88 -45.52
CA ILE A 388 -57.13 13.15 -45.65
C ILE A 388 -56.50 14.23 -44.75
N ASN A 389 -56.18 13.88 -43.50
CA ASN A 389 -55.57 14.84 -42.58
C ASN A 389 -54.19 15.28 -43.09
N GLU A 390 -53.35 14.34 -43.51
CA GLU A 390 -52.01 14.64 -44.02
C GLU A 390 -52.05 15.50 -45.31
N LEU A 391 -52.98 15.23 -46.22
CA LEU A 391 -53.20 16.02 -47.43
C LEU A 391 -53.71 17.43 -47.13
N ASN A 392 -54.66 17.56 -46.19
CA ASN A 392 -55.20 18.85 -45.76
C ASN A 392 -54.14 19.70 -45.04
N GLU A 393 -53.28 19.10 -44.22
CA GLU A 393 -52.19 19.79 -43.51
C GLU A 393 -51.13 20.34 -44.47
N LYS A 394 -50.84 19.64 -45.57
CA LYS A 394 -49.92 20.14 -46.61
C LYS A 394 -50.48 21.33 -47.40
N GLY A 395 -51.80 21.48 -47.46
CA GLY A 395 -52.48 22.67 -48.00
C GLY A 395 -52.62 22.74 -49.53
N ASN A 396 -52.12 21.76 -50.30
CA ASN A 396 -52.23 21.75 -51.77
C ASN A 396 -53.65 21.40 -52.28
N VAL A 397 -54.39 20.60 -51.51
CA VAL A 397 -55.77 20.18 -51.76
C VAL A 397 -56.52 20.14 -50.43
N LYS A 398 -57.78 20.56 -50.41
CA LYS A 398 -58.63 20.48 -49.22
C LYS A 398 -59.79 19.53 -49.45
N ILE A 399 -59.85 18.45 -48.67
CA ILE A 399 -60.89 17.43 -48.72
C ILE A 399 -61.78 17.56 -47.48
N GLU A 400 -63.07 17.82 -47.71
CA GLU A 400 -64.07 17.99 -46.65
C GLU A 400 -65.19 16.95 -46.78
N ARG A 401 -65.68 16.43 -45.65
CA ARG A 401 -66.80 15.48 -45.62
C ARG A 401 -68.11 16.24 -45.72
N VAL A 402 -68.96 15.84 -46.66
CA VAL A 402 -70.30 16.38 -46.87
C VAL A 402 -71.32 15.25 -46.72
N ARG A 403 -72.44 15.48 -46.03
CA ARG A 403 -73.49 14.46 -45.91
C ARG A 403 -74.13 14.23 -47.27
N LYS A 404 -74.35 12.96 -47.63
CA LYS A 404 -75.02 12.61 -48.87
C LYS A 404 -76.48 13.11 -48.83
N GLN A 405 -76.99 13.64 -49.94
CA GLN A 405 -78.35 14.19 -49.98
C GLN A 405 -79.43 13.12 -49.81
N ASP A 406 -79.21 11.92 -50.37
CA ASP A 406 -80.21 10.85 -50.39
C ASP A 406 -80.27 10.01 -49.10
N ASP A 407 -79.13 9.82 -48.42
CA ASP A 407 -79.07 9.16 -47.10
C ASP A 407 -78.04 9.88 -46.22
N LYS A 408 -78.56 10.65 -45.26
CA LYS A 408 -77.76 11.48 -44.35
C LYS A 408 -76.87 10.67 -43.39
N ARG A 409 -76.99 9.33 -43.35
CA ARG A 409 -76.10 8.44 -42.60
C ARG A 409 -74.74 8.23 -43.29
N PHE A 410 -74.65 8.53 -44.59
CA PHE A 410 -73.42 8.38 -45.38
C PHE A 410 -72.84 9.74 -45.79
N TYR A 411 -71.54 9.74 -46.11
CA TYR A 411 -70.77 10.93 -46.45
C TYR A 411 -70.13 10.80 -47.83
N ASP A 412 -70.22 11.88 -48.60
CA ASP A 412 -69.42 12.15 -49.78
C ASP A 412 -68.30 13.15 -49.43
N TYR A 413 -67.37 13.37 -50.35
CA TYR A 413 -66.17 14.15 -50.10
C TYR A 413 -66.01 15.23 -51.16
N LYS A 414 -65.96 16.50 -50.71
CA LYS A 414 -65.72 17.66 -51.56
C LYS A 414 -64.23 17.93 -51.62
N ILE A 415 -63.69 18.03 -52.83
CA ILE A 415 -62.28 18.34 -53.09
C ILE A 415 -62.17 19.79 -53.55
N SER A 416 -61.38 20.61 -52.86
CA SER A 416 -61.24 22.05 -53.06
C SER A 416 -59.80 22.55 -53.05
#